data_AF-A0A8X8BRV9-F1
#
_entry.id   AF-A0A8X8BRV9-F1
#
_cell.length_a   1.000
_cell.length_b   1.000
_cell.length_c   1.000
_cell.angle_alpha   90.00
_cell.angle_beta   90.00
_cell.angle_gamma   90.00
#
_symmetry.space_group_name_H-M   'P 1'
#
loop_
_entity.id
_entity.type
_entity.pdbx_description
1 polymer ?
#
loop_
_entity_poly.entity_id
_entity_poly.type
_entity_poly.pdbx_seq_one_letter_code
_entity_poly.pdbx_strand_id
1 'polypeptide(L)'
;MDNLPKAFQKGLRQVLLNSRVSKIKQTPEEVTVFYADPKRPSGLQSITADYVILTPSAKALLLTKFEPPLSVKKMSALHAIHYTGATKIHLNFRERFWEDEGIFGGKSITDLPSRFIYYPSQNASHGKGGVLLASYTESDDSDMFLALSDEECMMMALDDLVQIHGEYIRPLWEGGVVMKWSLHPYTLGAYAAFTPCQFTKYSAILVNNEGRIYFAGEYVQPIHAWMETAMKSAIRVANNINSLS
;
A
#
# COMPACT_ATOMS: atom_id res chain seq x y z
N MET A 1 3.42 -11.84 1.50
CA MET A 1 4.67 -11.30 0.93
C MET A 1 5.44 -10.42 1.93
N ASP A 2 5.35 -10.69 3.22
CA ASP A 2 5.97 -9.88 4.29
C ASP A 2 7.38 -10.37 4.70
N ASN A 3 7.79 -11.55 4.23
CA ASN A 3 9.13 -12.09 4.50
C ASN A 3 10.26 -11.20 3.98
N LEU A 4 10.08 -10.52 2.83
CA LEU A 4 11.10 -9.62 2.28
C LEU A 4 11.36 -8.40 3.20
N PRO A 5 10.37 -7.57 3.58
CA PRO A 5 10.62 -6.47 4.51
C PRO A 5 11.11 -6.94 5.88
N LYS A 6 10.64 -8.10 6.37
CA LYS A 6 11.17 -8.73 7.60
C LYS A 6 12.65 -9.09 7.49
N ALA A 7 13.10 -9.57 6.33
CA ALA A 7 14.51 -9.87 6.09
C ALA A 7 15.36 -8.59 6.11
N PHE A 8 14.91 -7.52 5.45
CA PHE A 8 15.59 -6.22 5.51
C PHE A 8 15.69 -5.67 6.94
N GLN A 9 14.62 -5.79 7.72
CA GLN A 9 14.59 -5.30 9.10
C GLN A 9 15.71 -5.90 9.96
N LYS A 10 16.09 -7.16 9.74
CA LYS A 10 17.19 -7.82 10.47
C LYS A 10 18.56 -7.18 10.23
N GLY A 11 18.75 -6.51 9.09
CA GLY A 11 19.98 -5.80 8.74
C GLY A 11 20.02 -4.35 9.19
N LEU A 12 18.90 -3.79 9.66
CA LEU A 12 18.82 -2.40 10.09
C LEU A 12 19.20 -2.26 11.57
N ARG A 13 20.09 -1.31 11.87
CA ARG A 13 20.55 -1.05 13.24
C ARG A 13 19.45 -0.53 14.16
N GLN A 14 18.55 0.31 13.62
CA GLN A 14 17.50 0.97 14.39
C GLN A 14 16.22 1.11 13.55
N VAL A 15 15.10 0.64 14.09
CA VAL A 15 13.76 0.84 13.54
C VAL A 15 12.82 1.20 14.68
N LEU A 16 12.24 2.40 14.62
CA LEU A 16 11.28 2.87 15.61
C LEU A 16 9.86 2.63 15.09
N LEU A 17 9.21 1.57 15.59
CA LEU A 17 7.81 1.28 15.28
C LEU A 17 6.88 2.18 16.09
N ASN A 18 5.62 2.28 15.65
CA ASN A 18 4.60 3.12 16.29
C ASN A 18 5.01 4.60 16.44
N SER A 19 5.90 5.09 15.58
CA SER A 19 6.51 6.41 15.67
C SER A 19 6.03 7.29 14.52
N ARG A 20 4.75 7.70 14.57
CA ARG A 20 4.12 8.45 13.47
C ARG A 20 4.69 9.86 13.41
N VAL A 21 5.40 10.19 12.32
CA VAL A 21 5.88 11.54 12.03
C VAL A 21 4.69 12.49 11.85
N SER A 22 4.74 13.64 12.50
CA SER A 22 3.69 14.68 12.45
C SER A 22 4.23 16.04 12.01
N LYS A 23 5.52 16.29 12.21
CA LYS A 23 6.17 17.55 11.82
C LYS A 23 7.62 17.32 11.41
N ILE A 24 8.07 18.06 10.41
CA ILE A 24 9.46 18.10 9.95
C ILE A 24 9.88 19.57 9.89
N LYS A 25 10.98 19.91 10.55
CA LYS A 25 11.59 21.23 10.51
C LYS A 25 12.99 21.11 9.89
N GLN A 26 13.36 22.02 8.99
CA GLN A 26 14.73 22.08 8.46
C GLN A 26 15.33 23.48 8.53
N THR A 27 16.65 23.54 8.66
CA THR A 27 17.51 24.71 8.46
C THR A 27 18.46 24.44 7.29
N PRO A 28 19.31 25.41 6.89
CA PRO A 28 20.36 25.12 5.91
C PRO A 28 21.38 24.06 6.36
N GLU A 29 21.45 23.71 7.65
CA GLU A 29 22.43 22.79 8.26
C GLU A 29 21.84 21.44 8.63
N GLU A 30 20.59 21.38 9.10
CA GLU A 30 20.01 20.15 9.66
C GLU A 30 18.51 20.00 9.39
N VAL A 31 17.99 18.81 9.67
CA VAL A 31 16.56 18.50 9.69
C VAL A 31 16.17 17.80 11.00
N THR A 32 15.10 18.27 11.63
CA THR A 32 14.51 17.69 12.83
C THR A 32 13.15 17.07 12.49
N VAL A 33 13.01 15.78 12.76
CA VAL A 33 11.79 14.99 12.56
C VAL A 33 11.09 14.81 13.90
N PHE A 34 9.86 15.28 14.01
CA PHE A 34 9.01 15.14 15.18
C PHE A 34 7.97 14.04 14.97
N TYR A 35 7.82 13.16 15.95
CA TYR A 35 6.90 12.03 15.88
C TYR A 35 6.19 11.78 17.21
N ALA A 36 4.99 11.19 17.11
CA ALA A 36 4.24 10.71 18.27
C ALA A 36 4.71 9.31 18.66
N ASP A 37 4.89 9.09 19.97
CA ASP A 37 5.15 7.78 20.55
C ASP A 37 3.99 7.43 21.49
N PRO A 38 3.20 6.37 21.22
CA PRO A 38 2.11 5.92 22.08
C PRO A 38 2.53 5.62 23.52
N LYS A 39 3.81 5.28 23.75
CA LYS A 39 4.36 5.06 25.09
C LYS A 39 4.65 6.36 25.84
N ARG A 40 4.70 7.49 25.12
CA ARG A 40 4.96 8.84 25.67
C ARG A 40 3.91 9.83 25.15
N PRO A 41 2.64 9.66 25.53
CA PRO A 41 1.53 10.45 24.96
C PRO A 41 1.59 11.94 25.30
N SER A 42 2.36 12.34 26.32
CA SER A 42 2.45 13.72 26.81
C SER A 42 3.42 14.61 26.02
N GLY A 43 4.16 14.10 25.02
CA GLY A 43 5.06 14.94 24.25
C GLY A 43 5.58 14.32 22.95
N LEU A 44 5.67 15.15 21.89
CA LEU A 44 6.33 14.78 20.65
C LEU A 44 7.81 14.46 20.93
N GLN A 45 8.26 13.32 20.42
CA GLN A 45 9.67 12.97 20.37
C GLN A 45 10.30 13.61 19.13
N SER A 46 11.62 13.77 19.11
CA SER A 46 12.33 14.33 17.96
C SER A 46 13.69 13.67 17.71
N ILE A 47 14.10 13.64 16.45
CA ILE A 47 15.43 13.20 16.00
C ILE A 47 15.94 14.25 15.01
N THR A 48 17.20 14.67 15.18
CA THR A 48 17.90 15.57 14.26
C THR A 48 18.92 14.80 13.43
N ALA A 49 19.02 15.13 12.14
CA ALA A 49 19.95 14.52 11.19
C ALA A 49 20.35 15.54 10.10
N ASP A 50 21.34 15.21 9.27
CA ASP A 50 21.76 16.05 8.14
C ASP A 50 20.73 16.06 7.00
N TYR A 51 20.04 14.94 6.79
CA TYR A 51 19.06 14.73 5.72
C TYR A 51 17.92 13.81 6.19
N VAL A 52 16.77 13.93 5.53
CA VAL A 52 15.64 13.00 5.72
C VAL A 52 15.14 12.50 4.38
N ILE A 53 14.89 11.19 4.30
CA ILE A 53 14.25 10.55 3.14
C ILE A 53 12.82 10.19 3.55
N LEU A 54 11.84 10.77 2.86
CA LEU A 54 10.43 10.50 3.08
C LEU A 54 9.99 9.39 2.14
N THR A 55 9.58 8.26 2.72
CA THR A 55 9.06 7.09 2.01
C THR A 55 7.56 6.74 2.22
N PRO A 56 6.69 7.56 2.86
CA PRO A 56 5.27 7.24 2.94
C PRO A 56 4.55 7.53 1.61
N SER A 57 3.26 7.20 1.51
CA SER A 57 2.46 7.60 0.34
C SER A 57 2.39 9.13 0.22
N ALA A 58 2.17 9.63 -0.99
CA ALA A 58 2.03 11.07 -1.21
C ALA A 58 0.87 11.67 -0.42
N LYS A 59 -0.23 10.92 -0.27
CA LYS A 59 -1.39 11.33 0.53
C LYS A 59 -1.05 11.41 2.02
N ALA A 60 -0.28 10.45 2.55
CA ALA A 60 0.15 10.48 3.94
C ALA A 60 1.09 11.67 4.26
N LEU A 61 1.87 12.16 3.28
CA LEU A 61 2.69 13.36 3.45
C LEU A 61 1.86 14.62 3.73
N LEU A 62 0.62 14.69 3.24
CA LEU A 62 -0.28 15.82 3.51
C LEU A 62 -0.67 15.94 4.99
N LEU A 63 -0.48 14.87 5.77
CA LEU A 63 -0.73 14.85 7.21
C LEU A 63 0.50 15.27 8.03
N THR A 64 1.61 15.62 7.38
CA THR A 64 2.84 16.08 8.02
C THR A 64 2.99 17.59 7.87
N LYS A 65 3.26 18.29 8.98
CA LYS A 65 3.59 19.73 8.94
C LYS A 65 5.04 19.94 8.54
N PHE A 66 5.30 20.82 7.58
CA PHE A 66 6.64 21.20 7.16
C PHE A 66 6.99 22.62 7.60
N GLU A 67 8.19 22.83 8.15
CA GLU A 67 8.72 24.14 8.54
C GLU A 67 10.17 24.32 8.02
N PRO A 68 10.42 25.20 7.03
CA PRO A 68 9.44 25.95 6.26
C PRO A 68 8.47 25.03 5.48
N PRO A 69 7.28 25.53 5.10
CA PRO A 69 6.38 24.78 4.25
C PRO A 69 7.06 24.34 2.95
N LEU A 70 6.68 23.17 2.42
CA LEU A 70 7.09 22.77 1.09
C LEU A 70 6.61 23.80 0.05
N SER A 71 7.31 23.90 -1.07
CA SER A 71 6.96 24.82 -2.15
C SER A 71 5.51 24.61 -2.61
N VAL A 72 4.86 25.68 -3.06
CA VAL A 72 3.49 25.63 -3.58
C VAL A 72 3.35 24.60 -4.70
N LYS A 73 4.38 24.48 -5.56
CA LYS A 73 4.42 23.48 -6.64
C LYS A 73 4.40 22.05 -6.09
N LYS A 74 5.22 21.76 -5.08
CA LYS A 74 5.27 20.45 -4.43
C LYS A 74 3.98 20.11 -3.72
N MET A 75 3.45 21.02 -2.90
CA MET A 75 2.17 20.82 -2.24
C MET A 75 1.04 20.60 -3.25
N SER A 76 0.97 21.42 -4.31
CA SER A 76 0.00 21.23 -5.38
C SER A 76 0.11 19.85 -6.04
N ALA A 77 1.33 19.36 -6.30
CA ALA A 77 1.54 18.03 -6.84
C ALA A 77 1.07 16.92 -5.89
N LEU A 78 1.45 16.97 -4.60
CA LEU A 78 1.05 15.98 -3.59
C LEU A 78 -0.48 15.91 -3.42
N HIS A 79 -1.15 17.07 -3.43
CA HIS A 79 -2.60 17.15 -3.40
C HIS A 79 -3.24 16.56 -4.66
N ALA A 80 -2.73 16.94 -5.84
CA ALA A 80 -3.38 16.67 -7.12
C ALA A 80 -3.24 15.24 -7.61
N ILE A 81 -2.11 14.56 -7.36
CA ILE A 81 -1.91 13.23 -7.95
C ILE A 81 -2.98 12.24 -7.50
N HIS A 82 -3.47 11.48 -8.47
CA HIS A 82 -4.51 10.49 -8.23
C HIS A 82 -3.91 9.21 -7.64
N TYR A 83 -4.61 8.66 -6.66
CA TYR A 83 -4.37 7.33 -6.11
C TYR A 83 -5.64 6.54 -6.38
N THR A 84 -5.48 5.33 -6.92
CA THR A 84 -6.62 4.43 -7.08
C THR A 84 -6.91 3.69 -5.77
N GLY A 85 -8.15 3.22 -5.64
CA GLY A 85 -8.56 2.27 -4.63
C GLY A 85 -8.18 0.84 -5.01
N ALA A 86 -8.10 -0.02 -4.01
CA ALA A 86 -8.07 -1.46 -4.22
C ALA A 86 -8.69 -2.18 -3.03
N THR A 87 -9.46 -3.21 -3.31
CA THR A 87 -10.07 -4.07 -2.30
C THR A 87 -9.72 -5.51 -2.60
N LYS A 88 -9.27 -6.24 -1.58
CA LYS A 88 -9.02 -7.69 -1.66
C LYS A 88 -9.85 -8.41 -0.61
N ILE A 89 -10.64 -9.38 -1.04
CA ILE A 89 -11.43 -10.25 -0.16
C ILE A 89 -10.83 -11.65 -0.25
N HIS A 90 -10.28 -12.11 0.86
CA HIS A 90 -9.73 -13.45 1.00
C HIS A 90 -10.72 -14.30 1.78
N LEU A 91 -11.08 -15.47 1.25
CA LEU A 91 -11.93 -16.43 1.93
C LEU A 91 -11.12 -17.69 2.23
N ASN A 92 -11.24 -18.18 3.46
CA ASN A 92 -10.63 -19.43 3.88
C ASN A 92 -11.64 -20.57 3.70
N PHE A 93 -11.17 -21.67 3.14
CA PHE A 93 -11.97 -22.88 2.95
C PHE A 93 -11.25 -24.08 3.56
N ARG A 94 -12.01 -24.99 4.18
CA ARG A 94 -11.45 -26.25 4.74
C ARG A 94 -10.97 -27.24 3.69
N GLU A 95 -11.39 -27.05 2.44
CA GLU A 95 -11.03 -27.86 1.28
C GLU A 95 -10.71 -26.94 0.09
N ARG A 96 -9.75 -27.34 -0.74
CA ARG A 96 -9.33 -26.59 -1.93
C ARG A 96 -10.16 -27.06 -3.13
N PHE A 97 -11.48 -26.81 -3.07
CA PHE A 97 -12.45 -27.31 -4.06
C PHE A 97 -12.05 -27.02 -5.52
N TRP A 98 -11.38 -25.89 -5.76
CA TRP A 98 -10.89 -25.50 -7.08
C TRP A 98 -9.86 -26.48 -7.65
N GLU A 99 -9.08 -27.19 -6.83
CA GLU A 99 -8.14 -28.22 -7.30
C GLU A 99 -8.87 -29.47 -7.79
N ASP A 100 -10.00 -29.83 -7.18
CA ASP A 100 -10.85 -30.95 -7.63
C ASP A 100 -11.53 -30.66 -8.98
N GLU A 101 -11.73 -29.37 -9.28
CA GLU A 101 -12.17 -28.87 -10.59
C GLU A 101 -11.03 -28.72 -11.61
N GLY A 102 -9.80 -29.06 -11.23
CA GLY A 102 -8.62 -29.00 -12.10
C GLY A 102 -7.99 -27.60 -12.21
N ILE A 103 -8.30 -26.68 -11.29
CA ILE A 103 -7.77 -25.31 -11.30
C ILE A 103 -6.53 -25.22 -10.40
N PHE A 104 -5.38 -24.96 -11.01
CA PHE A 104 -4.08 -24.83 -10.34
C PHE A 104 -3.45 -23.47 -10.66
N GLY A 105 -3.67 -22.49 -9.78
CA GLY A 105 -3.29 -21.10 -10.01
C GLY A 105 -4.16 -20.42 -11.08
N GLY A 106 -3.71 -19.26 -11.57
CA GLY A 106 -4.46 -18.47 -12.54
C GLY A 106 -5.60 -17.68 -11.89
N LYS A 107 -6.60 -17.30 -12.71
CA LYS A 107 -7.76 -16.54 -12.25
C LYS A 107 -9.02 -16.83 -13.05
N SER A 108 -10.16 -16.68 -12.39
CA SER A 108 -11.47 -16.55 -13.02
C SER A 108 -11.82 -15.08 -13.18
N ILE A 109 -12.56 -14.76 -14.25
CA ILE A 109 -13.00 -13.40 -14.59
C ILE A 109 -14.51 -13.43 -14.69
N THR A 110 -15.17 -12.49 -14.04
CA THR A 110 -16.64 -12.40 -14.00
C THR A 110 -17.08 -10.95 -14.10
N ASP A 111 -18.32 -10.73 -14.54
CA ASP A 111 -18.98 -9.44 -14.48
C ASP A 111 -19.63 -9.15 -13.11
N LEU A 112 -19.76 -10.17 -12.25
CA LEU A 112 -20.18 -10.06 -10.86
C LEU A 112 -19.26 -9.14 -10.04
N PRO A 113 -19.71 -8.61 -8.88
CA PRO A 113 -18.93 -7.63 -8.11
C PRO A 113 -17.56 -8.13 -7.65
N SER A 114 -17.32 -9.44 -7.57
CA SER A 114 -16.00 -10.00 -7.25
C SER A 114 -14.93 -9.73 -8.32
N ARG A 115 -15.33 -9.55 -9.59
CA ARG A 115 -14.51 -9.28 -10.80
C ARG A 115 -13.43 -10.31 -11.13
N PHE A 116 -12.44 -10.47 -10.25
CA PHE A 116 -11.30 -11.34 -10.43
C PHE A 116 -11.07 -12.23 -9.21
N ILE A 117 -11.17 -13.55 -9.40
CA ILE A 117 -10.87 -14.57 -8.39
C ILE A 117 -9.50 -15.15 -8.72
N TYR A 118 -8.54 -15.03 -7.81
CA TYR A 118 -7.18 -15.56 -8.02
C TYR A 118 -6.97 -16.83 -7.20
N TYR A 119 -6.68 -17.93 -7.90
CA TYR A 119 -6.36 -19.20 -7.27
C TYR A 119 -4.88 -19.22 -6.84
N PRO A 120 -4.54 -19.77 -5.66
CA PRO A 120 -3.16 -19.79 -5.20
C PRO A 120 -2.25 -20.54 -6.18
N SER A 121 -1.19 -19.89 -6.66
CA SER A 121 -0.16 -20.52 -7.52
C SER A 121 0.78 -21.46 -6.76
N GLN A 122 0.77 -21.41 -5.44
CA GLN A 122 1.59 -22.30 -4.62
C GLN A 122 0.87 -23.64 -4.52
N ASN A 123 1.47 -24.66 -5.10
CA ASN A 123 1.10 -26.04 -4.86
C ASN A 123 1.52 -26.38 -3.42
N ALA A 124 0.64 -26.13 -2.45
CA ALA A 124 0.74 -26.84 -1.19
C ALA A 124 0.39 -28.29 -1.53
N SER A 125 1.42 -29.10 -1.78
CA SER A 125 1.31 -30.55 -1.99
C SER A 125 0.25 -31.12 -1.05
N HIS A 126 -0.93 -31.42 -1.61
CA HIS A 126 -2.07 -32.08 -0.95
C HIS A 126 -2.39 -31.60 0.48
N GLY A 127 -2.41 -30.29 0.72
CA GLY A 127 -2.83 -29.70 1.99
C GLY A 127 -4.36 -29.71 2.18
N LYS A 128 -4.83 -29.89 3.41
CA LYS A 128 -6.24 -29.64 3.76
C LYS A 128 -6.49 -28.13 3.79
N GLY A 129 -7.46 -27.67 3.01
CA GLY A 129 -7.92 -26.29 2.99
C GLY A 129 -6.97 -25.29 2.36
N GLY A 130 -7.43 -24.05 2.25
CA GLY A 130 -6.67 -22.97 1.65
C GLY A 130 -7.40 -21.64 1.64
N VAL A 131 -6.61 -20.57 1.50
CA VAL A 131 -7.11 -19.22 1.33
C VAL A 131 -7.20 -18.92 -0.16
N LEU A 132 -8.39 -18.57 -0.63
CA LEU A 132 -8.68 -18.10 -1.98
C LEU A 132 -8.77 -16.57 -1.97
N LEU A 133 -8.14 -15.90 -2.94
CA LEU A 133 -8.42 -14.49 -3.19
C LEU A 133 -9.71 -14.42 -4.01
N ALA A 134 -10.83 -14.43 -3.31
CA ALA A 134 -12.18 -14.50 -3.85
C ALA A 134 -12.59 -13.25 -4.64
N SER A 135 -12.00 -12.10 -4.31
CA SER A 135 -12.18 -10.89 -5.09
C SER A 135 -10.94 -10.02 -4.99
N TYR A 136 -10.49 -9.51 -6.14
CA TYR A 136 -9.51 -8.44 -6.23
C TYR A 136 -10.01 -7.39 -7.21
N THR A 137 -10.37 -6.23 -6.67
CA THR A 137 -10.86 -5.09 -7.42
C THR A 137 -9.97 -3.86 -7.23
N GLU A 138 -10.02 -2.97 -8.21
CA GLU A 138 -9.29 -1.70 -8.26
C GLU A 138 -10.21 -0.60 -8.76
N SER A 139 -9.87 0.66 -8.51
CA SER A 139 -10.65 1.83 -8.96
C SER A 139 -12.13 1.73 -8.53
N ASP A 140 -13.07 2.12 -9.39
CA ASP A 140 -14.51 2.14 -9.10
C ASP A 140 -15.06 0.78 -8.64
N ASP A 141 -14.55 -0.34 -9.19
CA ASP A 141 -14.93 -1.69 -8.75
C ASP A 141 -14.57 -1.93 -7.27
N SER A 142 -13.53 -1.26 -6.76
CA SER A 142 -13.12 -1.35 -5.36
C SER A 142 -13.91 -0.43 -4.43
N ASP A 143 -14.43 0.68 -4.96
CA ASP A 143 -15.09 1.72 -4.18
C ASP A 143 -16.48 1.29 -3.67
N MET A 144 -17.15 0.40 -4.41
CA MET A 144 -18.42 -0.22 -3.97
C MET A 144 -18.29 -0.86 -2.57
N PHE A 145 -17.13 -1.41 -2.24
CA PHE A 145 -16.89 -2.10 -0.98
C PHE A 145 -16.65 -1.17 0.21
N LEU A 146 -16.41 0.12 -0.01
CA LEU A 146 -16.08 1.06 1.07
C LEU A 146 -17.26 1.31 2.01
N ALA A 147 -18.48 1.22 1.50
CA ALA A 147 -19.71 1.39 2.27
C ALA A 147 -20.15 0.11 3.00
N LEU A 148 -19.62 -1.04 2.60
CA LEU A 148 -19.98 -2.34 3.17
C LEU A 148 -19.10 -2.68 4.38
N SER A 149 -19.67 -3.39 5.35
CA SER A 149 -18.90 -4.07 6.40
C SER A 149 -18.05 -5.20 5.79
N ASP A 150 -17.03 -5.63 6.52
CA ASP A 150 -16.18 -6.72 6.05
C ASP A 150 -16.94 -8.05 5.94
N GLU A 151 -17.95 -8.27 6.79
CA GLU A 151 -18.84 -9.43 6.73
C GLU A 151 -19.69 -9.42 5.44
N GLU A 152 -20.33 -8.29 5.12
CA GLU A 152 -21.09 -8.13 3.87
C GLU A 152 -20.22 -8.33 2.63
N CYS A 153 -18.99 -7.80 2.64
CA CYS A 153 -18.01 -8.05 1.58
C CYS A 153 -17.72 -9.54 1.40
N MET A 154 -17.50 -10.28 2.48
CA MET A 154 -17.18 -11.70 2.43
C MET A 154 -18.38 -12.54 1.98
N MET A 155 -19.58 -12.24 2.47
CA MET A 155 -20.81 -12.92 2.04
C MET A 155 -21.07 -12.72 0.55
N MET A 156 -20.93 -11.49 0.06
CA MET A 156 -21.06 -11.20 -1.38
C MET A 156 -20.05 -12.02 -2.20
N ALA A 157 -18.77 -12.01 -1.82
CA ALA A 157 -17.75 -12.76 -2.54
C ALA A 157 -17.99 -14.29 -2.49
N LEU A 158 -18.54 -14.80 -1.38
CA LEU A 158 -18.94 -16.20 -1.27
C LEU A 158 -20.10 -16.53 -2.21
N ASP A 159 -21.11 -15.67 -2.29
CA ASP A 159 -22.25 -15.86 -3.18
C ASP A 159 -21.85 -15.82 -4.67
N ASP A 160 -20.89 -14.96 -5.04
CA ASP A 160 -20.29 -14.95 -6.37
C ASP A 160 -19.53 -16.25 -6.67
N LEU A 161 -18.73 -16.75 -5.71
CA LEU A 161 -18.05 -18.03 -5.87
C LEU A 161 -19.03 -19.20 -6.00
N VAL A 162 -20.13 -19.19 -5.24
CA VAL A 162 -21.19 -20.20 -5.31
C VAL A 162 -21.85 -20.19 -6.67
N GLN A 163 -22.05 -19.03 -7.31
CA GLN A 163 -22.56 -18.97 -8.67
C GLN A 163 -21.58 -19.57 -9.70
N ILE A 164 -20.28 -19.43 -9.46
CA ILE A 164 -19.23 -19.88 -10.40
C ILE A 164 -18.92 -21.37 -10.23
N HIS A 165 -18.81 -21.84 -8.99
CA HIS A 165 -18.34 -23.18 -8.63
C HIS A 165 -19.47 -24.09 -8.15
N GLY A 166 -20.57 -23.55 -7.64
CA GLY A 166 -21.73 -24.30 -7.17
C GLY A 166 -21.90 -24.28 -5.64
N GLU A 167 -23.13 -24.58 -5.19
CA GLU A 167 -23.54 -24.46 -3.77
C GLU A 167 -22.72 -25.34 -2.80
N TYR A 168 -22.10 -26.40 -3.30
CA TYR A 168 -21.34 -27.34 -2.47
C TYR A 168 -20.14 -26.69 -1.76
N ILE A 169 -19.67 -25.52 -2.22
CA ILE A 169 -18.56 -24.80 -1.59
C ILE A 169 -18.97 -24.03 -0.34
N ARG A 170 -20.25 -23.63 -0.21
CA ARG A 170 -20.73 -22.81 0.91
C ARG A 170 -20.43 -23.44 2.28
N PRO A 171 -20.71 -24.74 2.52
CA PRO A 171 -20.37 -25.37 3.80
C PRO A 171 -18.87 -25.51 4.04
N LEU A 172 -18.01 -25.33 3.02
CA LEU A 172 -16.55 -25.40 3.15
C LEU A 172 -15.94 -24.10 3.68
N TRP A 173 -16.70 -22.99 3.66
CA TRP A 173 -16.23 -21.67 4.07
C TRP A 173 -16.02 -21.57 5.58
N GLU A 174 -14.88 -21.02 6.00
CA GLU A 174 -14.47 -20.88 7.40
C GLU A 174 -14.18 -19.41 7.79
N GLY A 175 -14.69 -18.46 7.01
CA GLY A 175 -14.45 -17.03 7.21
C GLY A 175 -13.40 -16.45 6.26
N GLY A 176 -12.82 -15.29 6.61
CA GLY A 176 -11.97 -14.56 5.68
C GLY A 176 -11.43 -13.26 6.24
N VAL A 177 -10.76 -12.51 5.37
CA VAL A 177 -10.22 -11.17 5.67
C VAL A 177 -10.45 -10.27 4.47
N VAL A 178 -10.88 -9.03 4.76
CA VAL A 178 -11.07 -7.97 3.77
C VAL A 178 -10.00 -6.91 3.98
N MET A 179 -9.35 -6.48 2.89
CA MET A 179 -8.39 -5.39 2.91
C MET A 179 -8.81 -4.31 1.93
N LYS A 180 -9.23 -3.15 2.46
CA LYS A 180 -9.64 -1.95 1.71
C LYS A 180 -8.53 -0.91 1.78
N TRP A 181 -7.70 -0.82 0.74
CA TRP A 181 -6.51 0.06 0.76
C TRP A 181 -6.87 1.55 0.85
N SER A 182 -8.02 1.96 0.35
CA SER A 182 -8.53 3.34 0.46
C SER A 182 -8.79 3.76 1.91
N LEU A 183 -9.11 2.82 2.80
CA LEU A 183 -9.36 3.07 4.23
C LEU A 183 -8.12 2.89 5.10
N HIS A 184 -7.01 2.42 4.53
CA HIS A 184 -5.82 2.12 5.32
C HIS A 184 -5.12 3.42 5.79
N PRO A 185 -4.93 3.63 7.10
CA PRO A 185 -4.62 4.95 7.68
C PRO A 185 -3.23 5.48 7.35
N TYR A 186 -2.33 4.62 6.86
CA TYR A 186 -0.94 4.98 6.54
C TYR A 186 -0.69 5.14 5.04
N THR A 187 -1.58 4.63 4.18
CA THR A 187 -1.40 4.69 2.71
C THR A 187 -2.45 5.60 2.07
N LEU A 188 -3.68 5.63 2.61
CA LEU A 188 -4.78 6.49 2.15
C LEU A 188 -5.08 6.30 0.64
N GLY A 189 -5.08 5.05 0.20
CA GLY A 189 -5.10 4.63 -1.20
C GLY A 189 -4.22 3.40 -1.43
N ALA A 190 -4.38 2.77 -2.59
CA ALA A 190 -3.59 1.60 -2.98
C ALA A 190 -2.22 2.00 -3.53
N TYR A 191 -2.20 2.77 -4.61
CA TYR A 191 -0.99 3.28 -5.28
C TYR A 191 -1.35 4.45 -6.21
N ALA A 192 -0.33 5.21 -6.64
CA ALA A 192 -0.48 6.27 -7.61
C ALA A 192 -0.97 5.73 -8.95
N ALA A 193 -2.01 6.35 -9.49
CA ALA A 193 -2.56 6.02 -10.81
C ALA A 193 -2.82 7.33 -11.54
N PHE A 194 -1.78 7.91 -12.12
CA PHE A 194 -1.85 9.26 -12.68
C PHE A 194 -2.94 9.37 -13.75
N THR A 195 -3.84 10.35 -13.56
CA THR A 195 -4.85 10.71 -14.56
C THR A 195 -4.21 11.54 -15.70
N PRO A 196 -4.93 11.80 -16.82
CA PRO A 196 -4.37 12.54 -17.94
C PRO A 196 -3.64 13.82 -17.52
N CYS A 197 -2.50 14.08 -18.16
CA CYS A 197 -1.61 15.22 -17.93
C CYS A 197 -0.89 15.27 -16.56
N GLN A 198 -1.20 14.39 -15.59
CA GLN A 198 -0.52 14.42 -14.29
C GLN A 198 0.96 14.07 -14.41
N PHE A 199 1.31 13.10 -15.29
CA PHE A 199 2.69 12.70 -15.50
C PHE A 199 3.58 13.86 -15.97
N THR A 200 3.17 14.57 -17.01
CA THR A 200 3.92 15.71 -17.57
C THR A 200 3.95 16.89 -16.60
N LYS A 201 2.86 17.13 -15.87
CA LYS A 201 2.74 18.26 -14.96
C LYS A 201 3.49 18.09 -13.64
N TYR A 202 3.51 16.87 -13.07
CA TYR A 202 3.89 16.66 -11.67
C TYR A 202 5.12 15.78 -11.45
N SER A 203 5.52 14.91 -12.38
CA SER A 203 6.59 13.92 -12.12
C SER A 203 7.91 14.56 -11.70
N ALA A 204 8.39 15.56 -12.45
CA ALA A 204 9.62 16.28 -12.10
C ALA A 204 9.52 16.99 -10.74
N ILE A 205 8.34 17.58 -10.46
CA ILE A 205 8.09 18.27 -9.20
C ILE A 205 8.15 17.28 -8.04
N LEU A 206 7.53 16.11 -8.15
CA LEU A 206 7.48 15.09 -7.09
C LEU A 206 8.87 14.52 -6.78
N VAL A 207 9.69 14.31 -7.80
CA VAL A 207 11.05 13.74 -7.71
C VAL A 207 12.06 14.66 -7.02
N ASN A 208 11.93 15.98 -7.18
CA ASN A 208 12.90 16.95 -6.67
C ASN A 208 12.93 16.98 -5.13
N ASN A 209 14.11 17.10 -4.52
CA ASN A 209 14.22 17.38 -3.09
C ASN A 209 13.85 18.84 -2.77
N GLU A 210 13.51 19.11 -1.52
CA GLU A 210 13.34 20.47 -1.01
C GLU A 210 14.30 20.71 0.16
N GLY A 211 15.43 21.35 -0.14
CA GLY A 211 16.53 21.46 0.81
C GLY A 211 17.06 20.08 1.18
N ARG A 212 17.02 19.76 2.48
CA ARG A 212 17.49 18.51 3.09
C ARG A 212 16.43 17.40 3.11
N ILE A 213 15.23 17.67 2.57
CA ILE A 213 14.10 16.74 2.52
C ILE A 213 14.04 16.08 1.15
N TYR A 214 14.31 14.78 1.11
CA TYR A 214 14.23 13.95 -0.10
C TYR A 214 12.98 13.09 -0.11
N PHE A 215 12.51 12.72 -1.30
CA PHE A 215 11.30 11.93 -1.50
C PHE A 215 11.60 10.65 -2.26
N ALA A 216 11.13 9.53 -1.73
CA ALA A 216 11.20 8.20 -2.33
C ALA A 216 9.86 7.48 -2.14
N GLY A 217 9.58 6.50 -2.99
CA GLY A 217 8.30 5.82 -3.06
C GLY A 217 7.90 5.56 -4.51
N GLU A 218 6.87 4.75 -4.70
CA GLU A 218 6.42 4.40 -6.05
C GLU A 218 5.86 5.63 -6.82
N TYR A 219 5.27 6.59 -6.11
CA TYR A 219 4.67 7.80 -6.70
C TYR A 219 5.68 8.82 -7.26
N VAL A 220 6.98 8.66 -6.95
CA VAL A 220 8.06 9.52 -7.48
C VAL A 220 8.78 8.89 -8.67
N GLN A 221 8.16 7.94 -9.34
CA GLN A 221 8.72 7.25 -10.51
C GLN A 221 7.66 7.09 -11.60
N PRO A 222 8.05 6.82 -12.86
CA PRO A 222 7.08 6.69 -13.96
C PRO A 222 6.20 5.44 -13.92
N ILE A 223 6.70 4.35 -13.35
CA ILE A 223 6.00 3.06 -13.33
C ILE A 223 5.48 2.81 -11.92
N HIS A 224 4.18 3.01 -11.71
CA HIS A 224 3.55 2.90 -10.40
C HIS A 224 3.17 1.46 -10.01
N ALA A 225 2.77 1.27 -8.75
CA ALA A 225 2.23 0.00 -8.19
C ALA A 225 3.22 -1.16 -8.01
N TRP A 226 4.52 -0.98 -8.26
CA TRP A 226 5.53 -2.03 -8.12
C TRP A 226 6.50 -1.79 -6.96
N MET A 227 6.81 -2.85 -6.22
CA MET A 227 7.86 -2.83 -5.18
C MET A 227 9.23 -2.45 -5.76
N GLU A 228 9.54 -2.94 -6.96
CA GLU A 228 10.79 -2.62 -7.66
C GLU A 228 10.95 -1.11 -7.87
N THR A 229 9.89 -0.43 -8.28
CA THR A 229 9.86 1.02 -8.43
C THR A 229 10.18 1.73 -7.13
N ALA A 230 9.52 1.33 -6.03
CA ALA A 230 9.78 1.91 -4.71
C ALA A 230 11.25 1.72 -4.31
N MET A 231 11.82 0.52 -4.50
CA MET A 231 13.23 0.24 -4.20
C MET A 231 14.18 1.07 -5.06
N LYS A 232 13.97 1.13 -6.38
CA LYS A 232 14.77 1.96 -7.31
C LYS A 232 14.78 3.43 -6.89
N SER A 233 13.62 3.96 -6.50
CA SER A 233 13.51 5.34 -6.04
C SER A 233 14.32 5.61 -4.76
N ALA A 234 14.31 4.66 -3.80
CA ALA A 234 15.03 4.78 -2.55
C ALA A 234 16.55 4.68 -2.77
N ILE A 235 17.01 3.73 -3.58
CA ILE A 235 18.43 3.57 -3.95
C ILE A 235 18.95 4.83 -4.63
N ARG A 236 18.20 5.41 -5.57
CA ARG A 236 18.55 6.67 -6.22
C ARG A 236 18.77 7.80 -5.21
N VAL A 237 17.84 7.98 -4.27
CA VAL A 237 17.95 9.03 -3.26
C VAL A 237 19.13 8.78 -2.30
N ALA A 238 19.31 7.54 -1.85
CA ALA A 238 20.41 7.18 -0.97
C ALA A 238 21.77 7.45 -1.66
N ASN A 239 21.93 7.07 -2.93
CA ASN A 239 23.13 7.34 -3.70
C ASN A 239 23.37 8.85 -3.88
N ASN A 240 22.31 9.63 -4.15
CA ASN A 240 22.43 11.08 -4.26
C ASN A 240 22.94 11.69 -2.95
N ILE A 241 22.39 11.30 -1.81
CA ILE A 241 22.84 11.80 -0.50
C ILE A 241 24.29 11.37 -0.22
N ASN A 242 24.63 10.10 -0.48
CA ASN A 242 25.98 9.59 -0.29
C ASN A 242 27.03 10.24 -1.20
N SER A 243 26.62 10.82 -2.33
CA SER A 243 27.52 11.59 -3.20
C SER A 243 27.79 13.02 -2.73
N LEU A 244 27.05 13.49 -1.72
CA LEU A 244 27.24 14.82 -1.11
C LEU A 244 28.18 14.78 0.11
N SER A 245 28.50 13.59 0.62
CA SER A 245 29.45 13.33 1.71
C SER A 245 30.82 12.99 1.18
#